data_AF-A0A9K3PF24-F1
#
_entry.id   AF-A0A9K3PF24-F1
#
_cell.length_a   1.000
_cell.length_b   1.000
_cell.length_c   1.000
_cell.angle_alpha   90.00
_cell.angle_beta   90.00
_cell.angle_gamma   90.00
#
_symmetry.space_group_name_H-M   'P 1'
#
loop_
_entity.id
_entity.type
_entity.pdbx_description
1 polymer ?
#
loop_
_entity_poly.entity_id
_entity_poly.type
_entity_poly.pdbx_seq_one_letter_code
_entity_poly.pdbx_strand_id
1 'polypeptide(L)'
;MSLSSVHPISGSIAAAAQITVVYTGLYSVTILNQVVTKKRLHRKLGDKFDRYSSLEMRNVDRLTGNFLEWTIVFLGPLWSMALTDTLSDTSQLIAWTYVGLRLLYTGLSLKYGVNGQGNNKPLWISTFPSYVCLLYMLGAAIQGVF
;
A
#
# COMPACT_ATOMS: atom_id res chain seq x y z
N MET A 1 -21.38 28.43 -29.11
CA MET A 1 -20.28 28.13 -28.16
C MET A 1 -20.58 26.77 -27.57
N SER A 2 -20.01 25.71 -28.17
CA SER A 2 -20.27 24.32 -27.78
C SER A 2 -19.55 24.05 -26.47
N LEU A 3 -20.31 23.77 -25.41
CA LEU A 3 -19.76 23.27 -24.16
C LEU A 3 -19.09 21.94 -24.47
N SER A 4 -17.76 21.92 -24.41
CA SER A 4 -16.93 20.72 -24.46
C SER A 4 -17.52 19.67 -23.53
N SER A 5 -18.05 18.60 -24.12
CA SER A 5 -18.52 17.42 -23.42
C SER A 5 -17.37 16.91 -22.56
N VAL A 6 -17.49 17.07 -21.24
CA VAL A 6 -16.64 16.35 -20.29
C VAL A 6 -16.86 14.88 -20.60
N HIS A 7 -15.85 14.22 -21.19
CA HIS A 7 -15.91 12.78 -21.41
C HIS A 7 -16.17 12.13 -20.04
N PRO A 8 -17.25 11.35 -19.87
CA PRO A 8 -17.47 10.65 -18.63
C PRO A 8 -16.27 9.76 -18.39
N ILE A 9 -15.60 9.96 -17.24
CA ILE A 9 -14.51 9.08 -16.80
C ILE A 9 -15.07 7.65 -16.84
N SER A 10 -14.38 6.73 -17.54
CA SER A 10 -14.83 5.34 -17.58
C SER A 10 -14.93 4.80 -16.15
N GLY A 11 -15.90 3.91 -15.91
CA GLY A 11 -16.08 3.31 -14.58
C GLY A 11 -14.79 2.70 -14.03
N SER A 12 -13.99 2.09 -14.91
CA SER A 12 -12.66 1.53 -14.62
C SER A 12 -11.66 2.55 -14.09
N ILE A 13 -11.57 3.74 -14.71
CA ILE A 13 -10.64 4.80 -14.29
C ILE A 13 -11.09 5.40 -12.95
N ALA A 14 -12.39 5.61 -12.77
CA ALA A 14 -12.93 6.12 -11.51
C ALA A 14 -12.67 5.14 -10.36
N ALA A 15 -12.89 3.84 -10.57
CA ALA A 15 -12.62 2.79 -9.58
C ALA A 15 -11.13 2.73 -9.21
N ALA A 16 -10.22 2.73 -10.20
CA ALA A 16 -8.79 2.75 -9.95
C ALA A 16 -8.34 3.99 -9.18
N ALA A 17 -8.90 5.16 -9.49
CA ALA A 17 -8.62 6.40 -8.76
C ALA A 17 -9.07 6.30 -7.29
N GLN A 18 -10.28 5.79 -7.01
CA GLN A 18 -10.78 5.60 -5.64
C GLN A 18 -9.87 4.67 -4.82
N ILE A 19 -9.52 3.52 -5.39
CA ILE A 19 -8.62 2.54 -4.77
C ILE A 19 -7.25 3.18 -4.49
N THR A 20 -6.72 3.94 -5.46
CA THR A 20 -5.44 4.66 -5.32
C THR A 20 -5.48 5.69 -4.20
N VAL A 21 -6.55 6.48 -4.09
CA VAL A 21 -6.73 7.48 -3.02
C VAL A 21 -6.73 6.80 -1.64
N VAL A 22 -7.46 5.69 -1.48
CA VAL A 22 -7.48 4.99 -0.19
C VAL A 22 -6.12 4.34 0.11
N TYR A 23 -5.48 3.71 -0.87
CA TYR A 23 -4.15 3.12 -0.71
C TYR A 23 -3.09 4.16 -0.33
N THR A 24 -3.08 5.31 -1.00
CA THR A 24 -2.15 6.42 -0.72
C THR A 24 -2.46 7.10 0.60
N GLY A 25 -3.73 7.19 1.00
CA GLY A 25 -4.13 7.61 2.34
C GLY A 25 -3.56 6.70 3.42
N LEU A 26 -3.66 5.39 3.24
CA LEU A 26 -3.05 4.40 4.13
C LEU A 26 -1.51 4.52 4.16
N TYR A 27 -0.87 4.69 3.00
CA TYR A 27 0.58 4.92 2.94
C TYR A 27 0.98 6.19 3.71
N SER A 28 0.21 7.27 3.57
CA SER A 28 0.44 8.54 4.26
C SER A 28 0.41 8.37 5.78
N VAL A 29 -0.46 7.50 6.32
CA VAL A 29 -0.48 7.16 7.75
C VAL A 29 0.85 6.56 8.20
N THR A 30 1.49 5.71 7.39
CA THR A 30 2.79 5.12 7.74
C THR A 30 3.90 6.17 7.80
N ILE A 31 3.89 7.13 6.87
CA ILE A 31 4.83 8.27 6.85
C ILE A 31 4.61 9.18 8.06
N LEU A 32 3.35 9.50 8.39
CA LEU A 32 3.03 10.30 9.57
C LEU A 32 3.51 9.60 10.84
N ASN A 33 3.31 8.29 10.96
CA ASN A 33 3.82 7.51 12.09
C ASN A 33 5.36 7.59 12.19
N GLN A 34 6.07 7.54 11.06
CA GLN A 34 7.53 7.70 10.99
C GLN A 34 7.97 9.08 11.52
N VAL A 35 7.31 10.15 11.06
CA VAL A 35 7.60 11.53 11.49
C VAL A 35 7.30 11.74 12.97
N VAL A 36 6.14 11.27 13.44
CA VAL A 36 5.71 11.39 14.84
C VAL A 36 6.66 10.62 15.75
N THR A 37 7.00 9.38 15.40
CA THR A 37 7.94 8.54 16.17
C THR A 37 9.31 9.19 16.26
N LYS A 38 9.85 9.70 15.14
CA LYS A 38 11.12 10.44 15.12
C LYS A 38 11.08 11.66 16.03
N LYS A 39 10.05 12.50 15.92
CA LYS A 39 9.90 13.70 16.78
C LYS A 39 9.80 13.34 18.25
N ARG A 40 9.04 12.29 18.59
CA ARG A 40 8.86 11.82 19.96
C ARG A 40 10.17 11.31 20.56
N LEU A 41 10.93 10.52 19.81
CA LEU A 41 12.22 9.98 20.27
C LEU A 41 13.27 11.07 20.41
N HIS A 42 13.33 12.02 19.46
CA HIS A 42 14.25 13.15 19.57
C HIS A 42 13.92 14.03 20.78
N ARG A 43 12.64 14.29 21.08
CA ARG A 43 12.23 15.00 22.31
C ARG A 43 12.61 14.25 23.59
N LYS A 44 12.58 12.92 23.57
CA LYS A 44 12.88 12.07 24.74
C LYS A 44 14.39 11.91 24.98
N LEU A 45 15.18 11.80 23.93
CA LEU A 45 16.60 11.43 23.99
C LEU A 45 17.56 12.59 23.66
N GLY A 46 17.07 13.68 23.06
CA GLY A 46 17.88 14.83 22.66
C GLY A 46 19.02 14.43 21.73
N ASP A 47 20.24 14.84 22.07
CA ASP A 47 21.47 14.57 21.32
C ASP A 47 21.90 13.10 21.36
N LYS A 48 21.33 12.29 22.27
CA LYS A 48 21.56 10.84 22.32
C LYS A 48 20.69 10.07 21.32
N PHE A 49 19.78 10.75 20.61
CA PHE A 49 18.95 10.11 19.61
C PHE A 49 19.75 9.77 18.35
N ASP A 50 19.97 8.47 18.13
CA ASP A 50 20.39 7.95 16.84
C ASP A 50 19.27 7.10 16.23
N ARG A 51 18.84 7.50 15.02
CA ARG A 51 17.77 6.84 14.26
C ARG A 51 18.13 5.39 13.95
N TYR A 52 19.37 5.12 13.55
CA TYR A 52 19.74 3.83 12.98
C TYR A 52 19.99 2.76 14.05
N SER A 53 20.30 3.17 15.28
CA SER A 53 20.37 2.29 16.45
C SER A 53 19.01 2.09 17.15
N SER A 54 18.03 2.96 16.92
CA SER A 54 16.69 2.84 17.52
C SER A 54 15.88 1.68 16.92
N LEU A 55 15.59 0.66 17.74
CA LEU A 55 14.70 -0.45 17.36
C LEU A 55 13.31 0.03 16.95
N GLU A 56 12.81 1.07 17.61
CA GLU A 56 11.50 1.63 17.29
C GLU A 56 11.48 2.30 15.92
N MET A 57 12.51 3.10 15.60
CA MET A 57 12.64 3.67 14.25
C MET A 57 12.78 2.59 13.18
N ARG A 58 13.54 1.52 13.45
CA ARG A 58 13.67 0.39 12.51
C ARG A 58 12.32 -0.24 12.16
N ASN A 59 11.44 -0.46 13.14
CA ASN A 59 10.12 -1.02 12.89
C ASN A 59 9.27 -0.10 12.00
N VAL A 60 9.27 1.20 12.29
CA VAL A 60 8.47 2.17 11.52
C VAL A 60 9.04 2.42 10.13
N ASP A 61 10.36 2.45 10.00
CA ASP A 61 11.07 2.53 8.72
C ASP A 61 10.77 1.30 7.85
N ARG A 62 10.73 0.10 8.46
CA ARG A 62 10.38 -1.13 7.74
C ARG A 62 8.94 -1.17 7.26
N LEU A 63 7.99 -0.72 8.09
CA LEU A 63 6.59 -0.61 7.67
C LEU A 63 6.45 0.34 6.47
N THR A 64 7.06 1.52 6.54
CA THR A 64 7.01 2.52 5.47
C THR A 64 7.70 2.03 4.20
N GLY A 65 8.88 1.40 4.33
CA GLY A 65 9.63 0.81 3.23
C GLY A 65 8.85 -0.31 2.53
N ASN A 66 8.20 -1.18 3.31
CA ASN A 66 7.38 -2.26 2.73
C ASN A 66 6.23 -1.69 1.89
N PHE A 67 5.53 -0.64 2.34
CA PHE A 67 4.51 0.00 1.52
C PHE A 67 5.08 0.54 0.21
N LEU A 68 6.22 1.23 0.25
CA LEU A 68 6.86 1.79 -0.93
C LEU A 68 7.26 0.72 -1.94
N GLU A 69 7.91 -0.36 -1.49
CA GLU A 69 8.34 -1.49 -2.33
C GLU A 69 7.16 -2.11 -3.10
N TRP A 70 6.01 -2.27 -2.44
CA TRP A 70 4.85 -2.90 -3.04
C TRP A 70 3.90 -1.93 -3.74
N THR A 71 4.17 -0.62 -3.70
CA THR A 71 3.34 0.39 -4.36
C THR A 71 3.32 0.20 -5.86
N ILE A 72 4.48 0.04 -6.50
CA ILE A 72 4.59 -0.13 -7.95
C ILE A 72 3.98 -1.47 -8.38
N VAL A 73 4.22 -2.52 -7.61
CA VAL A 73 3.69 -3.87 -7.89
C VAL A 73 2.16 -3.92 -7.83
N PHE A 74 1.54 -3.05 -7.03
CA PHE A 74 0.09 -2.95 -6.93
C PHE A 74 -0.51 -1.95 -7.93
N LEU A 75 -0.02 -0.70 -7.91
CA LEU A 75 -0.60 0.38 -8.72
C LEU A 75 -0.32 0.20 -10.21
N GLY A 76 0.81 -0.40 -10.59
CA GLY A 76 1.11 -0.69 -11.99
C GLY A 76 0.02 -1.54 -12.65
N PRO A 77 -0.22 -2.78 -12.20
CA PRO A 77 -1.28 -3.64 -12.74
C PRO A 77 -2.68 -3.02 -12.62
N LEU A 78 -3.00 -2.35 -11.51
CA LEU A 78 -4.30 -1.68 -11.32
C LEU A 78 -4.57 -0.66 -12.43
N TRP A 79 -3.61 0.23 -12.68
CA TRP A 79 -3.74 1.27 -13.69
C TRP A 79 -3.64 0.72 -15.12
N SER A 80 -2.82 -0.31 -15.36
CA SER A 80 -2.83 -1.01 -16.65
C SER A 80 -4.22 -1.52 -16.99
N MET A 81 -4.85 -2.27 -16.07
CA MET A 81 -6.22 -2.79 -16.29
C MET A 81 -7.25 -1.66 -16.45
N ALA A 82 -7.12 -0.57 -15.70
CA ALA A 82 -8.03 0.56 -15.80
C ALA A 82 -7.95 1.27 -17.15
N LEU A 83 -6.74 1.41 -17.70
CA LEU A 83 -6.48 2.06 -18.98
C LEU A 83 -6.84 1.18 -20.19
N THR A 84 -6.76 -0.14 -20.06
CA THR A 84 -7.18 -1.09 -21.09
C THR A 84 -8.64 -1.52 -20.95
N ASP A 85 -9.39 -0.92 -20.02
CA ASP A 85 -10.78 -1.23 -19.69
C ASP A 85 -11.04 -2.73 -19.35
N THR A 86 -10.02 -3.38 -18.78
CA THR A 86 -10.07 -4.78 -18.33
C THR A 86 -10.22 -4.90 -16.81
N LEU A 87 -10.44 -3.79 -16.11
CA LEU A 87 -10.68 -3.74 -14.67
C LEU A 87 -12.10 -4.22 -14.32
N SER A 88 -12.31 -5.53 -14.42
CA SER A 88 -13.57 -6.20 -14.07
C SER A 88 -13.95 -6.04 -12.59
N ASP A 89 -15.22 -6.26 -12.27
CA ASP A 89 -15.73 -6.25 -10.88
C ASP A 89 -14.91 -7.15 -9.95
N THR A 90 -14.53 -8.34 -10.43
CA THR A 90 -13.65 -9.26 -9.70
C THR A 90 -12.28 -8.65 -9.43
N SER A 91 -11.67 -8.01 -10.42
CA SER A 91 -10.35 -7.36 -10.28
C SER A 91 -10.42 -6.19 -9.31
N GLN A 92 -11.51 -5.41 -9.33
CA GLN A 92 -11.76 -4.33 -8.38
C GLN A 92 -11.91 -4.88 -6.95
N LEU A 93 -12.66 -5.96 -6.76
CA LEU A 93 -12.83 -6.61 -5.46
C LEU A 93 -11.47 -7.11 -4.92
N ILE A 94 -10.64 -7.72 -5.77
CA ILE A 94 -9.31 -8.21 -5.39
C ILE A 94 -8.39 -7.04 -5.04
N ALA A 95 -8.46 -5.92 -5.77
CA ALA A 95 -7.71 -4.72 -5.44
C ALA A 95 -8.14 -4.11 -4.09
N TRP A 96 -9.44 -4.03 -3.81
CA TRP A 96 -9.94 -3.62 -2.49
C TRP A 96 -9.52 -4.59 -1.38
N THR A 97 -9.54 -5.89 -1.66
CA THR A 97 -9.06 -6.92 -0.73
C THR A 97 -7.59 -6.70 -0.39
N TYR A 98 -6.75 -6.41 -1.39
CA TYR A 98 -5.34 -6.06 -1.16
C TYR A 98 -5.19 -4.82 -0.27
N VAL A 99 -5.97 -3.75 -0.50
CA VAL A 99 -5.96 -2.55 0.36
C VAL A 99 -6.36 -2.89 1.80
N GLY A 100 -7.40 -3.72 1.99
CA GLY A 100 -7.83 -4.20 3.30
C GLY A 100 -6.74 -5.03 4.01
N LEU A 101 -6.07 -5.91 3.27
CA LEU A 101 -4.93 -6.67 3.79
C LEU A 101 -3.77 -5.75 4.19
N ARG A 102 -3.52 -4.67 3.44
CA ARG A 102 -2.50 -3.66 3.78
C ARG A 102 -2.86 -2.89 5.05
N LEU A 103 -4.14 -2.59 5.27
CA LEU A 103 -4.60 -1.99 6.51
C LEU A 103 -4.38 -2.96 7.68
N LEU A 104 -4.71 -4.23 7.50
CA LEU A 104 -4.45 -5.29 8.48
C LEU A 104 -2.95 -5.42 8.78
N TYR A 105 -2.09 -5.45 7.74
CA TYR A 105 -0.63 -5.49 7.88
C TYR A 105 -0.13 -4.33 8.74
N THR A 106 -0.61 -3.12 8.44
CA THR A 106 -0.26 -1.90 9.17
C THR A 106 -0.61 -2.04 10.66
N GLY A 107 -1.84 -2.44 10.97
CA GLY A 107 -2.27 -2.66 12.36
C GLY A 107 -1.43 -3.72 13.08
N LEU A 108 -1.14 -4.83 12.42
CA LEU A 108 -0.31 -5.90 12.98
C LEU A 108 1.14 -5.45 13.19
N SER A 109 1.74 -4.73 12.25
CA SER A 109 3.10 -4.20 12.36
C SER A 109 3.22 -3.15 13.47
N LEU A 110 2.21 -2.31 13.65
CA LEU A 110 2.19 -1.34 14.76
C LEU A 110 2.05 -2.03 16.12
N LYS A 111 1.32 -3.14 16.19
CA LYS A 111 1.09 -3.89 17.44
C LYS A 111 2.23 -4.82 17.83
N TYR A 112 2.79 -5.55 16.86
CA TYR A 112 3.75 -6.63 17.09
C TYR A 112 5.18 -6.27 16.66
N GLY A 113 5.37 -5.14 15.98
CA GLY A 113 6.65 -4.77 15.37
C GLY A 113 6.97 -5.59 14.11
N VAL A 114 8.15 -5.34 13.54
CA VAL A 114 8.66 -6.08 12.38
C VAL A 114 10.04 -6.62 12.74
N ASN A 115 10.11 -7.91 13.08
CA ASN A 115 11.38 -8.59 13.31
C ASN A 115 12.22 -8.60 12.02
N GLY A 116 13.47 -8.13 12.11
CA GLY A 116 14.44 -8.12 11.02
C GLY A 116 14.87 -9.53 10.55
N GLN A 117 14.62 -10.56 11.35
CA GLN A 117 14.87 -11.97 10.99
C GLN A 117 13.74 -12.60 10.15
N GLY A 118 12.70 -11.84 9.79
CA GLY A 118 11.62 -12.30 8.91
C GLY A 118 10.59 -13.24 9.54
N ASN A 119 10.81 -13.71 10.77
CA ASN A 119 9.91 -14.65 11.45
C ASN A 119 8.73 -13.95 12.16
N ASN A 120 8.00 -13.11 11.44
CA ASN A 120 6.82 -12.41 11.95
C ASN A 120 5.55 -13.18 11.61
N LYS A 121 5.34 -14.33 12.28
CA LYS A 121 4.16 -15.19 12.08
C LYS A 121 2.83 -14.43 12.06
N PRO A 122 2.59 -13.43 12.94
CA PRO A 122 1.35 -12.66 12.88
C PRO A 122 1.13 -11.92 11.56
N LEU A 123 2.19 -11.45 10.91
CA LEU A 123 2.09 -10.69 9.65
C LEU A 123 1.73 -11.59 8.46
N TRP A 124 2.00 -12.89 8.54
CA TRP A 124 1.76 -13.83 7.44
C TRP A 124 0.29 -13.91 7.02
N ILE A 125 -0.63 -13.70 7.96
CA ILE A 125 -2.07 -13.68 7.69
C ILE A 125 -2.48 -12.59 6.69
N SER A 126 -1.71 -11.50 6.62
CA SER A 126 -1.92 -10.44 5.64
C SER A 126 -1.00 -10.61 4.43
N THR A 127 0.26 -10.97 4.66
CA THR A 127 1.29 -11.02 3.61
C THR A 127 0.97 -12.04 2.53
N PHE A 128 0.67 -13.30 2.88
CA PHE A 128 0.48 -14.34 1.87
C PHE A 128 -0.78 -14.12 1.03
N PRO A 129 -1.94 -13.79 1.61
CA PRO A 129 -3.09 -13.41 0.80
C PRO A 129 -2.83 -12.19 -0.09
N SER A 130 -2.02 -11.22 0.38
CA SER A 130 -1.64 -10.06 -0.45
C SER A 130 -0.87 -10.48 -1.69
N TYR A 131 0.03 -11.47 -1.58
CA TYR A 131 0.76 -11.99 -2.75
C TYR A 131 -0.17 -12.66 -3.75
N VAL A 132 -1.19 -13.39 -3.28
CA VAL A 132 -2.21 -13.97 -4.16
C VAL A 132 -2.96 -12.88 -4.92
N CYS A 133 -3.37 -11.79 -4.25
CA CYS A 133 -4.00 -10.66 -4.92
C CYS A 133 -3.10 -10.04 -5.99
N LEU A 134 -1.81 -9.81 -5.67
CA LEU A 134 -0.86 -9.22 -6.60
C LEU A 134 -0.61 -10.11 -7.83
N LEU A 135 -0.44 -11.42 -7.63
CA LEU A 135 -0.24 -12.36 -8.73
C LEU A 135 -1.46 -12.42 -9.66
N TYR A 136 -2.67 -12.42 -9.08
CA TYR A 136 -3.89 -12.35 -9.87
C TYR A 136 -3.94 -11.06 -10.69
N MET A 137 -3.76 -9.90 -10.05
CA MET A 137 -3.82 -8.60 -10.72
C MET A 137 -2.78 -8.47 -11.82
N LEU A 138 -1.56 -8.98 -11.59
CA LEU A 138 -0.52 -9.01 -12.60
C LEU A 138 -0.90 -9.88 -13.79
N GLY A 139 -1.45 -11.08 -13.56
CA GLY A 139 -1.92 -11.96 -14.64
C GLY A 139 -3.05 -11.33 -15.45
N ALA A 140 -4.03 -10.73 -14.79
CA ALA A 140 -5.14 -10.05 -15.44
C ALA A 140 -4.67 -8.82 -16.23
N ALA A 141 -3.71 -8.05 -15.70
CA ALA A 141 -3.11 -6.92 -16.41
C ALA A 141 -2.34 -7.37 -17.66
N ILE A 142 -1.58 -8.47 -17.58
CA ILE A 142 -0.86 -9.03 -18.74
C ILE A 142 -1.85 -9.45 -19.82
N GLN A 143 -2.91 -10.18 -19.47
CA GLN A 143 -3.94 -10.61 -20.42
C GLN A 143 -4.74 -9.45 -21.03
N GLY A 144 -4.84 -8.32 -20.33
CA GLY A 144 -5.53 -7.14 -20.84
C GLY A 144 -4.68 -6.26 -21.76
N VAL A 145 -3.35 -6.33 -21.64
CA VAL A 145 -2.40 -5.52 -22.42
C VAL A 145 -1.93 -6.25 -23.68
N PHE A 146 -1.76 -7.58 -23.61
CA PHE A 146 -1.24 -8.43 -24.69
C PHE A 146 -2.28 -9.43 -25.17
#